data_AF-A0A2G6UNM5-F1
#
_entry.id   AF-A0A2G6UNM5-F1
#
_cell.length_a   1.000
_cell.length_b   1.000
_cell.length_c   1.000
_cell.angle_alpha   90.00
_cell.angle_beta   90.00
_cell.angle_gamma   90.00
#
_symmetry.space_group_name_H-M   'P 1'
#
loop_
_entity.id
_entity.type
_entity.pdbx_description
1 polymer ?
#
loop_
_entity_poly.entity_id
_entity_poly.type
_entity_poly.pdbx_seq_one_letter_code
_entity_poly.pdbx_strand_id
1 'polypeptide(L)'
;MKGALITVVLFFSIHLAFSQKCSCSKNPELKNVISCEATQFENGAKIYWDYDCNSSWITFQNGKIRKKIFTLEKEFIEFTGRLGYRSWTEYKNSFLVENSVVSGCCQPGEYILYNKNNGEKIIELGTIISINHDGNNPYTITLKTDNKLLYTDLNNNKSYAIKIPKNKIESTLKNTNVLYPENLFENIEIKNGLLSIHLRYKESKQSNWKVEVIKLDIKKHSR
;
A
#
# COMPACT_ATOMS: atom_id res chain seq x y z
N MET A 1 -43.20 25.68 65.37
CA MET A 1 -42.00 25.24 64.62
C MET A 1 -42.44 24.69 63.27
N LYS A 2 -42.34 25.49 62.20
CA LYS A 2 -42.62 25.05 60.83
C LYS A 2 -41.29 25.11 60.08
N GLY A 3 -40.70 23.95 59.84
CA GLY A 3 -39.53 23.81 58.97
C GLY A 3 -40.01 23.88 57.52
N ALA A 4 -39.49 24.84 56.76
CA ALA A 4 -39.67 24.91 55.32
C ALA A 4 -38.40 24.37 54.65
N LEU A 5 -38.62 23.36 53.83
CA LEU A 5 -37.67 22.55 53.08
C LEU A 5 -36.95 23.41 52.03
N ILE A 6 -35.62 23.52 52.11
CA ILE A 6 -34.80 24.13 51.05
C ILE A 6 -34.63 23.09 49.94
N THR A 7 -35.23 23.35 48.78
CA THR A 7 -35.07 22.50 47.59
C THR A 7 -33.86 23.02 46.81
N VAL A 8 -32.73 22.31 46.88
CA VAL A 8 -31.54 22.61 46.07
C VAL A 8 -31.76 22.01 44.68
N VAL A 9 -32.03 22.87 43.69
CA VAL A 9 -32.12 22.48 42.28
C VAL A 9 -30.70 22.35 41.73
N LEU A 10 -30.20 21.12 41.67
CA LEU A 10 -28.97 20.76 40.95
C LEU A 10 -29.24 20.87 39.45
N PHE A 11 -28.79 21.96 38.83
CA PHE A 11 -28.66 22.08 37.38
C PHE A 11 -27.61 21.07 36.90
N PHE A 12 -28.05 19.89 36.48
CA PHE A 12 -27.25 19.00 35.67
C PHE A 12 -27.05 19.66 34.29
N SER A 13 -25.89 20.28 34.10
CA SER A 13 -25.40 20.71 32.80
C SER A 13 -25.22 19.48 31.91
N ILE A 14 -26.25 19.13 31.13
CA ILE A 14 -26.13 18.15 30.06
C ILE A 14 -25.24 18.81 29.00
N HIS A 15 -23.94 18.55 29.06
CA HIS A 15 -23.06 18.79 27.93
C HIS A 15 -23.51 17.85 26.81
N LEU A 16 -24.44 18.35 25.98
CA LEU A 16 -24.63 17.84 24.63
C LEU A 16 -23.29 17.98 23.94
N ALA A 17 -22.50 16.91 23.96
CA ALA A 17 -21.37 16.75 23.08
C ALA A 17 -21.94 16.73 21.66
N PHE A 18 -22.05 17.92 21.05
CA PHE A 18 -22.17 18.04 19.61
C PHE A 18 -20.90 17.42 19.03
N SER A 19 -20.94 16.12 18.75
CA SER A 19 -19.98 15.47 17.87
C SER A 19 -20.00 16.30 16.59
N GLN A 20 -18.92 17.05 16.34
CA GLN A 20 -18.76 17.76 15.09
C GLN A 20 -18.93 16.74 13.98
N LYS A 21 -19.87 16.96 13.06
CA LYS A 21 -20.00 16.11 11.88
C LYS A 21 -18.84 16.42 10.94
N CYS A 22 -17.71 15.73 11.12
CA CYS A 22 -16.65 15.74 10.11
C CYS A 22 -17.10 14.91 8.91
N SER A 23 -16.85 15.44 7.71
CA SER A 23 -17.04 14.71 6.46
C SER A 23 -15.93 15.12 5.50
N CYS A 24 -15.37 14.15 4.78
CA CYS A 24 -14.30 14.38 3.80
C CYS A 24 -14.59 15.57 2.87
N SER A 25 -15.81 15.66 2.34
CA SER A 25 -16.21 16.72 1.39
C SER A 25 -16.25 18.14 1.99
N LYS A 26 -16.31 18.27 3.32
CA LYS A 26 -16.34 19.55 4.04
C LYS A 26 -14.99 19.95 4.60
N ASN A 27 -13.97 19.10 4.49
CA ASN A 27 -12.60 19.42 4.90
C ASN A 27 -11.74 19.71 3.66
N PRO A 28 -11.39 20.99 3.39
CA PRO A 28 -10.63 21.38 2.20
C PRO A 28 -9.25 20.71 2.11
N GLU A 29 -8.58 20.50 3.24
CA GLU A 29 -7.26 19.86 3.25
C GLU A 29 -7.36 18.39 2.84
N LEU A 30 -8.34 17.66 3.36
CA LEU A 30 -8.57 16.26 2.97
C LEU A 30 -9.00 16.14 1.51
N LYS A 31 -9.91 17.00 1.04
CA LYS A 31 -10.39 16.97 -0.35
C LYS A 31 -9.27 17.13 -1.39
N ASN A 32 -8.17 17.79 -1.04
CA ASN A 32 -7.02 17.97 -1.93
C ASN A 32 -6.05 16.79 -1.91
N VAL A 33 -6.13 15.89 -0.92
CA VAL A 33 -5.17 14.80 -0.72
C VAL A 33 -5.77 13.43 -1.07
N ILE A 34 -7.10 13.29 -0.95
CA ILE A 34 -7.82 12.04 -1.21
C ILE A 34 -9.10 12.28 -2.00
N SER A 35 -9.56 11.24 -2.70
CA SER A 35 -10.94 11.22 -3.20
C SER A 35 -11.91 10.93 -2.06
N CYS A 36 -12.88 11.82 -1.89
CA CYS A 36 -14.03 11.60 -1.01
C CYS A 36 -15.11 10.72 -1.65
N GLU A 37 -14.94 10.35 -2.93
CA GLU A 37 -15.87 9.51 -3.67
C GLU A 37 -15.44 8.06 -3.62
N ALA A 38 -16.42 7.16 -3.66
CA ALA A 38 -16.13 5.75 -3.72
C ALA A 38 -15.64 5.34 -5.10
N THR A 39 -14.50 4.68 -5.15
CA THR A 39 -14.06 3.96 -6.35
C THR A 39 -14.90 2.70 -6.46
N GLN A 40 -15.61 2.55 -7.58
CA GLN A 40 -16.38 1.35 -7.88
C GLN A 40 -15.59 0.46 -8.83
N PHE A 41 -15.45 -0.80 -8.46
CA PHE A 41 -14.81 -1.85 -9.25
C PHE A 41 -15.79 -2.48 -10.24
N GLU A 42 -15.27 -3.18 -11.25
CA GLU A 42 -16.07 -3.83 -12.30
C GLU A 42 -17.09 -4.84 -11.75
N ASN A 43 -16.74 -5.53 -10.65
CA ASN A 43 -17.64 -6.47 -9.97
C ASN A 43 -18.68 -5.78 -9.06
N GLY A 44 -18.74 -4.44 -9.06
CA GLY A 44 -19.64 -3.65 -8.22
C GLY A 44 -19.16 -3.44 -6.78
N ALA A 45 -18.02 -4.02 -6.40
CA ALA A 45 -17.39 -3.71 -5.12
C ALA A 45 -16.95 -2.24 -5.08
N LYS A 46 -16.84 -1.68 -3.88
CA LYS A 46 -16.48 -0.29 -3.64
C LYS A 46 -15.35 -0.20 -2.64
N ILE A 47 -14.43 0.71 -2.88
CA ILE A 47 -13.38 1.10 -1.95
C ILE A 47 -13.40 2.61 -1.79
N TYR A 48 -13.36 3.07 -0.54
CA TYR A 48 -13.49 4.49 -0.25
C TYR A 48 -12.98 4.81 1.15
N TRP A 49 -12.67 6.08 1.35
CA TRP A 49 -12.33 6.58 2.67
C TRP A 49 -13.56 6.97 3.49
N ASP A 50 -13.54 6.66 4.78
CA ASP A 50 -14.51 7.05 5.81
C ASP A 50 -13.79 7.82 6.94
N TYR A 51 -14.54 8.67 7.68
CA TYR A 51 -14.01 9.63 8.66
C TYR A 51 -14.96 9.90 9.82
N ASP A 52 -14.43 10.13 11.04
CA ASP A 52 -15.22 10.52 12.22
C ASP A 52 -14.59 11.59 13.14
N CYS A 53 -13.81 12.52 12.58
CA CYS A 53 -13.01 13.55 13.28
C CYS A 53 -11.83 13.03 14.12
N ASN A 54 -11.91 11.79 14.61
CA ASN A 54 -10.87 11.17 15.42
C ASN A 54 -10.11 10.09 14.68
N SER A 55 -10.60 9.65 13.52
CA SER A 55 -9.91 8.68 12.70
C SER A 55 -10.27 8.83 11.24
N SER A 56 -9.41 8.28 10.40
CA SER A 56 -9.68 8.02 9.00
C SER A 56 -9.45 6.55 8.71
N TRP A 57 -10.22 5.98 7.79
CA TRP A 57 -10.04 4.58 7.41
C TRP A 57 -10.51 4.31 6.00
N ILE A 58 -10.05 3.19 5.44
CA ILE A 58 -10.52 2.71 4.15
C ILE A 58 -11.52 1.59 4.38
N THR A 59 -12.69 1.75 3.78
CA THR A 59 -13.74 0.75 3.75
C THR A 59 -13.76 0.06 2.39
N PHE A 60 -13.70 -1.27 2.42
CA PHE A 60 -14.08 -2.14 1.32
C PHE A 60 -15.55 -2.57 1.51
N GLN A 61 -16.34 -2.53 0.45
CA GLN A 61 -17.72 -2.98 0.45
C GLN A 61 -18.06 -3.80 -0.80
N ASN A 62 -18.67 -4.98 -0.62
CA ASN A 62 -19.24 -5.77 -1.72
C ASN A 62 -20.56 -6.42 -1.28
N GLY A 63 -21.69 -5.95 -1.80
CA GLY A 63 -23.01 -6.37 -1.32
C GLY A 63 -23.18 -6.12 0.18
N LYS A 64 -23.39 -7.19 0.96
CA LYS A 64 -23.50 -7.14 2.43
C LYS A 64 -22.14 -7.16 3.14
N ILE A 65 -21.05 -7.47 2.45
CA ILE A 65 -19.70 -7.48 3.02
C ILE A 65 -19.24 -6.03 3.16
N ARG A 66 -18.89 -5.61 4.38
CA ARG A 66 -18.25 -4.33 4.66
C ARG A 66 -17.07 -4.56 5.60
N LYS A 67 -15.88 -4.13 5.21
CA LYS A 67 -14.65 -4.31 5.99
C LYS A 67 -13.86 -3.02 6.06
N LYS A 68 -13.35 -2.68 7.24
CA LYS A 68 -12.30 -1.68 7.41
C LYS A 68 -10.96 -2.37 7.11
N ILE A 69 -10.30 -1.98 6.03
CA ILE A 69 -9.06 -2.65 5.57
C ILE A 69 -7.79 -1.91 6.01
N PHE A 70 -7.94 -0.66 6.46
CA PHE A 70 -6.86 0.20 6.96
C PHE A 70 -7.43 1.30 7.84
N THR A 71 -6.70 1.75 8.86
CA THR A 71 -7.10 2.83 9.77
C THR A 71 -5.91 3.70 10.13
N LEU A 72 -6.11 5.02 10.18
CA LEU A 72 -5.26 5.97 10.89
C LEU A 72 -6.01 6.51 12.09
N GLU A 73 -5.37 6.44 13.24
CA GLU A 73 -5.88 6.96 14.49
C GLU A 73 -5.75 8.49 14.56
N LYS A 74 -6.29 9.07 15.63
CA LYS A 74 -6.42 10.53 15.81
C LYS A 74 -5.11 11.28 15.63
N GLU A 75 -4.04 10.70 16.15
CA GLU A 75 -2.68 11.26 16.11
C GLU A 75 -2.11 11.32 14.69
N PHE A 76 -2.65 10.54 13.76
CA PHE A 76 -2.16 10.44 12.38
C PHE A 76 -3.19 10.85 11.33
N ILE A 77 -4.35 11.40 11.75
CA ILE A 77 -5.42 11.77 10.84
C ILE A 77 -4.98 12.82 9.82
N GLU A 78 -4.06 13.71 10.18
CA GLU A 78 -3.45 14.72 9.30
C GLU A 78 -2.61 14.11 8.15
N PHE A 79 -2.18 12.85 8.30
CA PHE A 79 -1.44 12.11 7.28
C PHE A 79 -2.33 11.23 6.40
N THR A 80 -3.64 11.37 6.49
CA THR A 80 -4.59 10.69 5.60
C THR A 80 -4.20 10.86 4.13
N GLY A 81 -4.15 9.76 3.37
CA GLY A 81 -3.73 9.75 1.96
C GLY A 81 -2.24 9.93 1.72
N ARG A 82 -1.43 10.10 2.78
CA ARG A 82 0.03 10.24 2.73
C ARG A 82 0.75 9.12 3.46
N LEU A 83 0.24 8.73 4.62
CA LEU A 83 0.74 7.60 5.43
C LEU A 83 -0.20 6.41 5.29
N GLY A 84 0.38 5.22 5.18
CA GLY A 84 -0.37 3.99 4.98
C GLY A 84 -0.93 3.90 3.56
N TYR A 85 -2.20 3.54 3.42
CA TYR A 85 -2.77 3.20 2.11
C TYR A 85 -3.06 4.48 1.31
N ARG A 86 -2.42 4.64 0.15
CA ARG A 86 -2.45 5.90 -0.62
C ARG A 86 -3.27 5.79 -1.90
N SER A 87 -3.13 4.68 -2.60
CA SER A 87 -3.77 4.43 -3.88
C SER A 87 -4.17 2.97 -4.02
N TRP A 88 -5.10 2.70 -4.92
CA TRP A 88 -5.52 1.35 -5.25
C TRP A 88 -5.77 1.22 -6.75
N THR A 89 -5.42 0.07 -7.31
CA THR A 89 -5.64 -0.27 -8.73
C THR A 89 -6.37 -1.59 -8.84
N GLU A 90 -7.46 -1.63 -9.61
CA GLU A 90 -8.23 -2.86 -9.84
C GLU A 90 -7.54 -3.80 -10.83
N TYR A 91 -7.63 -5.11 -10.57
CA TYR A 91 -7.28 -6.18 -11.49
C TYR A 91 -8.40 -7.23 -11.56
N LYS A 92 -8.21 -8.28 -12.36
CA LYS A 92 -9.25 -9.28 -12.66
C LYS A 92 -9.90 -9.90 -11.42
N ASN A 93 -9.12 -10.28 -10.42
CA ASN A 93 -9.61 -10.96 -9.20
C ASN A 93 -9.22 -10.25 -7.90
N SER A 94 -8.50 -9.15 -8.00
CA SER A 94 -7.86 -8.47 -6.88
C SER A 94 -7.83 -6.98 -7.11
N PHE A 95 -7.44 -6.25 -6.08
CA PHE A 95 -6.97 -4.89 -6.22
C PHE A 95 -5.64 -4.76 -5.48
N LEU A 96 -4.76 -3.97 -6.06
CA LEU A 96 -3.44 -3.71 -5.54
C LEU A 96 -3.46 -2.38 -4.80
N VAL A 97 -3.00 -2.37 -3.57
CA VAL A 97 -2.92 -1.18 -2.72
C VAL A 97 -1.47 -0.76 -2.56
N GLU A 98 -1.20 0.52 -2.80
CA GLU A 98 0.07 1.16 -2.44
C GLU A 98 0.03 1.60 -0.97
N ASN A 99 1.03 1.17 -0.21
CA ASN A 99 1.23 1.44 1.21
C ASN A 99 2.52 2.25 1.42
N SER A 100 2.40 3.44 1.98
CA SER A 100 3.53 4.29 2.31
C SER A 100 3.87 4.17 3.78
N VAL A 101 5.10 3.76 4.07
CA VAL A 101 5.60 3.58 5.43
C VAL A 101 5.95 4.92 6.09
N VAL A 102 6.13 5.97 5.29
CA VAL A 102 6.39 7.35 5.74
C VAL A 102 5.42 8.32 5.06
N SER A 103 5.07 9.42 5.73
CA SER A 103 4.19 10.47 5.20
C SER A 103 4.89 11.45 4.23
N GLY A 104 6.22 11.29 4.09
CA GLY A 104 7.10 12.09 3.23
C GLY A 104 7.28 11.53 1.82
N CYS A 105 8.23 12.10 1.08
CA CYS A 105 8.60 11.61 -0.24
C CYS A 105 9.65 10.49 -0.16
N CYS A 106 9.97 9.96 -1.34
CA CYS A 106 11.30 9.44 -1.64
C CYS A 106 11.63 8.04 -1.10
N GLN A 107 10.76 7.41 -0.32
CA GLN A 107 10.84 5.98 -0.02
C GLN A 107 9.98 5.19 -1.01
N PRO A 108 10.47 4.06 -1.57
CA PRO A 108 9.65 3.17 -2.37
C PRO A 108 8.41 2.70 -1.61
N GLY A 109 7.23 2.78 -2.26
CA GLY A 109 5.99 2.27 -1.69
C GLY A 109 6.04 0.75 -1.53
N GLU A 110 5.45 0.27 -0.44
CA GLU A 110 5.13 -1.15 -0.28
C GLU A 110 3.80 -1.45 -0.95
N TYR A 111 3.64 -2.67 -1.45
CA TYR A 111 2.44 -3.06 -2.16
C TYR A 111 1.76 -4.24 -1.50
N ILE A 112 0.43 -4.18 -1.42
CA ILE A 112 -0.40 -5.18 -0.75
C ILE A 112 -1.53 -5.57 -1.69
N LEU A 113 -1.70 -6.87 -1.90
CA LEU A 113 -2.73 -7.42 -2.77
C LEU A 113 -3.94 -7.86 -1.95
N TYR A 114 -5.12 -7.44 -2.39
CA TYR A 114 -6.39 -7.76 -1.75
C TYR A 114 -7.33 -8.48 -2.71
N ASN A 115 -8.15 -9.39 -2.18
CA ASN A 115 -9.19 -10.05 -2.94
C ASN A 115 -10.38 -9.09 -3.14
N LYS A 116 -10.73 -8.81 -4.40
CA LYS A 116 -11.78 -7.82 -4.71
C LYS A 116 -13.21 -8.31 -4.47
N ASN A 117 -13.40 -9.61 -4.20
CA ASN A 117 -14.71 -10.17 -3.93
C ASN A 117 -15.07 -10.12 -2.44
N ASN A 118 -14.09 -10.21 -1.54
CA ASN A 118 -14.34 -10.31 -0.09
C ASN A 118 -13.52 -9.33 0.77
N GLY A 119 -12.64 -8.53 0.17
CA GLY A 119 -11.81 -7.53 0.85
C GLY A 119 -10.72 -8.11 1.74
N GLU A 120 -10.38 -9.40 1.58
CA GLU A 120 -9.32 -10.05 2.36
C GLU A 120 -7.94 -9.75 1.78
N LYS A 121 -6.98 -9.48 2.68
CA LYS A 121 -5.57 -9.36 2.30
C LYS A 121 -5.09 -10.72 1.79
N ILE A 122 -4.62 -10.76 0.55
CA ILE A 122 -4.02 -11.95 -0.07
C ILE A 122 -2.56 -12.04 0.37
N ILE A 123 -1.77 -10.99 0.10
CA ILE A 123 -0.32 -10.99 0.36
C ILE A 123 0.23 -9.57 0.44
N GLU A 124 1.21 -9.37 1.30
CA GLU A 124 2.10 -8.20 1.26
C GLU A 124 3.25 -8.52 0.29
N LEU A 125 3.36 -7.76 -0.80
CA LEU A 125 4.33 -8.01 -1.86
C LEU A 125 5.72 -7.48 -1.51
N GLY A 126 5.81 -6.46 -0.66
CA GLY A 126 7.05 -5.75 -0.33
C GLY A 126 7.20 -4.46 -1.12
N THR A 127 8.41 -3.90 -1.13
CA THR A 127 8.71 -2.62 -1.77
C THR A 127 8.78 -2.76 -3.28
N ILE A 128 8.28 -1.76 -4.00
CA ILE A 128 8.18 -1.84 -5.44
C ILE A 128 9.53 -1.65 -6.14
N ILE A 129 9.75 -2.48 -7.17
CA ILE A 129 10.81 -2.25 -8.16
C ILE A 129 10.18 -1.84 -9.49
N SER A 130 9.14 -2.56 -9.93
CA SER A 130 8.44 -2.26 -11.18
C SER A 130 7.03 -2.81 -11.19
N ILE A 131 6.11 -2.05 -11.76
CA ILE A 131 4.76 -2.49 -12.09
C ILE A 131 4.60 -2.40 -13.61
N ASN A 132 4.10 -3.46 -14.21
CA ASN A 132 3.62 -3.44 -15.57
C ASN A 132 2.09 -3.54 -15.53
N HIS A 133 1.44 -2.44 -15.89
CA HIS A 133 -0.02 -2.37 -16.01
C HIS A 133 -0.50 -2.79 -17.41
N ASP A 134 0.41 -2.94 -18.37
CA ASP A 134 0.10 -3.02 -19.79
C ASP A 134 -0.10 -4.46 -20.28
N GLY A 135 -1.11 -4.63 -21.13
CA GLY A 135 -1.34 -5.87 -21.87
C GLY A 135 -2.13 -6.93 -21.10
N ASN A 136 -2.17 -8.14 -21.67
CA ASN A 136 -3.03 -9.23 -21.19
C ASN A 136 -2.59 -9.82 -19.84
N ASN A 137 -1.37 -9.53 -19.37
CA ASN A 137 -0.76 -10.16 -18.19
C ASN A 137 -0.04 -9.11 -17.31
N PRO A 138 -0.77 -8.25 -16.60
CA PRO A 138 -0.17 -7.28 -15.68
C PRO A 138 0.57 -7.99 -14.55
N TYR A 139 1.70 -7.43 -14.13
CA TYR A 139 2.56 -8.02 -13.10
C TYR A 139 3.28 -6.97 -12.27
N THR A 140 3.76 -7.38 -11.09
CA THR A 140 4.72 -6.61 -10.29
C THR A 140 6.01 -7.38 -10.06
N ILE A 141 7.10 -6.62 -9.91
CA ILE A 141 8.36 -7.08 -9.31
C ILE A 141 8.55 -6.27 -8.03
N THR A 142 8.62 -6.95 -6.89
CA THR A 142 8.86 -6.32 -5.59
C THR A 142 10.06 -6.94 -4.89
N LEU A 143 10.75 -6.15 -4.06
CA LEU A 143 11.74 -6.66 -3.12
C LEU A 143 10.99 -7.09 -1.85
N LYS A 144 10.91 -8.40 -1.61
CA LYS A 144 10.21 -8.94 -0.44
C LYS A 144 11.13 -9.01 0.78
N THR A 145 12.38 -9.38 0.56
CA THR A 145 13.47 -9.40 1.54
C THR A 145 14.78 -9.07 0.84
N ASP A 146 15.83 -8.79 1.59
CA ASP A 146 17.19 -8.50 1.09
C ASP A 146 17.83 -9.61 0.22
N ASN A 147 17.20 -10.78 0.15
CA ASN A 147 17.64 -11.94 -0.62
C ASN A 147 16.57 -12.51 -1.56
N LYS A 148 15.43 -11.83 -1.73
CA LYS A 148 14.31 -12.33 -2.53
C LYS A 148 13.54 -11.22 -3.22
N LEU A 149 13.43 -11.33 -4.54
CA LEU A 149 12.39 -10.64 -5.30
C LEU A 149 11.13 -11.51 -5.39
N LEU A 150 10.00 -10.87 -5.60
CA LEU A 150 8.74 -11.51 -5.88
C LEU A 150 8.23 -11.02 -7.24
N TYR A 151 8.11 -11.92 -8.21
CA TYR A 151 7.27 -11.70 -9.38
C TYR A 151 5.84 -12.06 -8.99
N THR A 152 4.87 -11.19 -9.26
CA THR A 152 3.45 -11.48 -9.02
C THR A 152 2.63 -11.18 -10.26
N ASP A 153 1.90 -12.18 -10.75
CA ASP A 153 0.88 -12.01 -11.79
C ASP A 153 -0.39 -11.45 -11.13
N LEU A 154 -0.82 -10.27 -11.58
CA LEU A 154 -1.93 -9.53 -10.97
C LEU A 154 -3.31 -10.02 -11.43
N ASN A 155 -3.37 -10.84 -12.49
CA ASN A 155 -4.64 -11.43 -12.95
C ASN A 155 -5.04 -12.64 -12.10
N ASN A 156 -4.08 -13.48 -11.74
CA ASN A 156 -4.34 -14.73 -11.00
C ASN A 156 -3.77 -14.73 -9.58
N ASN A 157 -3.09 -13.65 -9.16
CA ASN A 157 -2.49 -13.47 -7.84
C ASN A 157 -1.39 -14.50 -7.50
N LYS A 158 -0.85 -15.23 -8.49
CA LYS A 158 0.26 -16.17 -8.27
C LYS A 158 1.57 -15.39 -8.17
N SER A 159 2.35 -15.72 -7.15
CA SER A 159 3.66 -15.10 -6.92
C SER A 159 4.78 -16.13 -6.96
N TYR A 160 5.93 -15.74 -7.50
CA TYR A 160 7.13 -16.57 -7.60
C TYR A 160 8.33 -15.84 -7.00
N ALA A 161 8.99 -16.51 -6.07
CA ALA A 161 10.19 -16.02 -5.44
C ALA A 161 11.41 -16.18 -6.36
N ILE A 162 12.15 -15.10 -6.57
CA ILE A 162 13.40 -15.08 -7.31
C ILE A 162 14.51 -14.81 -6.30
N LYS A 163 15.45 -15.76 -6.17
CA LYS A 163 16.61 -15.60 -5.30
C LYS A 163 17.57 -14.55 -5.88
N ILE A 164 18.07 -13.66 -5.05
CA ILE A 164 19.02 -12.61 -5.43
C ILE A 164 20.28 -12.65 -4.56
N PRO A 165 21.42 -12.15 -5.05
CA PRO A 165 22.69 -12.21 -4.35
C PRO A 165 22.78 -11.13 -3.26
N LYS A 166 22.22 -11.42 -2.07
CA LYS A 166 22.22 -10.53 -0.88
C LYS A 166 23.57 -9.85 -0.63
N ASN A 167 24.67 -10.61 -0.67
CA ASN A 167 26.01 -10.08 -0.41
C ASN A 167 26.42 -8.96 -1.39
N LYS A 168 25.98 -9.05 -2.66
CA LYS A 168 26.26 -8.01 -3.67
C LYS A 168 25.47 -6.74 -3.39
N ILE A 169 24.20 -6.89 -2.98
CA ILE A 169 23.34 -5.76 -2.60
C ILE A 169 23.93 -5.05 -1.38
N GLU A 170 24.21 -5.79 -0.30
CA GLU A 170 24.78 -5.22 0.92
C GLU A 170 26.13 -4.54 0.68
N SER A 171 27.02 -5.17 -0.09
CA SER A 171 28.31 -4.57 -0.43
C SER A 171 28.12 -3.28 -1.23
N THR A 172 27.18 -3.26 -2.19
CA THR A 172 26.91 -2.08 -3.01
C THR A 172 26.38 -0.93 -2.16
N LEU A 173 25.42 -1.17 -1.27
CA LEU A 173 24.86 -0.14 -0.39
C LEU A 173 25.94 0.44 0.56
N LYS A 174 26.86 -0.38 1.07
CA LYS A 174 27.98 0.09 1.90
C LYS A 174 29.02 0.91 1.12
N ASN A 175 29.15 0.66 -0.18
CA ASN A 175 30.21 1.22 -1.02
C ASN A 175 29.73 2.34 -1.95
N THR A 176 28.46 2.74 -1.87
CA THR A 176 27.83 3.74 -2.75
C THR A 176 26.93 4.68 -1.96
N ASN A 177 26.38 5.69 -2.63
CA ASN A 177 25.35 6.58 -2.06
C ASN A 177 23.92 6.13 -2.43
N VAL A 178 23.75 4.88 -2.84
CA VAL A 178 22.41 4.34 -3.13
C VAL A 178 21.67 4.16 -1.81
N LEU A 179 20.53 4.85 -1.67
CA LEU A 179 19.74 4.85 -0.43
C LEU A 179 18.91 3.58 -0.26
N TYR A 180 18.42 3.02 -1.36
CA TYR A 180 17.42 1.96 -1.37
C TYR A 180 17.85 0.81 -2.27
N PRO A 181 17.80 -0.46 -1.80
CA PRO A 181 18.20 -1.63 -2.61
C PRO A 181 17.38 -1.79 -3.90
N GLU A 182 16.14 -1.33 -3.92
CA GLU A 182 15.23 -1.35 -5.07
C GLU A 182 15.84 -0.59 -6.27
N ASN A 183 16.59 0.47 -5.98
CA ASN A 183 17.26 1.30 -7.00
C ASN A 183 18.46 0.60 -7.65
N LEU A 184 18.83 -0.60 -7.21
CA LEU A 184 19.88 -1.41 -7.85
C LEU A 184 19.34 -2.26 -9.00
N PHE A 185 18.02 -2.37 -9.16
CA PHE A 185 17.38 -3.17 -10.20
C PHE A 185 16.91 -2.31 -11.35
N GLU A 186 17.29 -2.67 -12.58
CA GLU A 186 17.03 -1.90 -13.79
C GLU A 186 16.68 -2.82 -14.97
N ASN A 187 16.25 -2.23 -16.09
CA ASN A 187 16.04 -2.90 -17.38
C ASN A 187 15.23 -4.20 -17.27
N ILE A 188 14.06 -4.11 -16.63
CA ILE A 188 13.16 -5.23 -16.44
C ILE A 188 12.41 -5.49 -17.74
N GLU A 189 12.57 -6.69 -18.30
CA GLU A 189 11.92 -7.08 -19.54
C GLU A 189 11.44 -8.54 -19.52
N ILE A 190 10.31 -8.79 -20.18
CA ILE A 190 9.83 -10.14 -20.47
C ILE A 190 9.88 -10.36 -21.98
N LYS A 191 10.68 -11.36 -22.40
CA LYS A 191 10.75 -11.79 -23.81
C LYS A 191 10.51 -13.29 -23.89
N ASN A 192 9.55 -13.70 -24.70
CA ASN A 192 9.20 -15.12 -24.92
C ASN A 192 8.87 -15.92 -23.64
N GLY A 193 8.39 -15.25 -22.58
CA GLY A 193 8.10 -15.86 -21.28
C GLY A 193 9.30 -15.94 -20.33
N LEU A 194 10.45 -15.39 -20.71
CA LEU A 194 11.62 -15.24 -19.86
C LEU A 194 11.68 -13.81 -19.33
N LEU A 195 11.54 -13.66 -18.02
CA LEU A 195 11.81 -12.42 -17.30
C LEU A 195 13.32 -12.25 -17.14
N SER A 196 13.83 -11.08 -17.47
CA SER A 196 15.21 -10.66 -17.22
C SER A 196 15.20 -9.36 -16.40
N ILE A 197 16.05 -9.31 -15.37
CA ILE A 197 16.20 -8.16 -14.47
C ILE A 197 17.70 -7.88 -14.34
N HIS A 198 18.14 -6.65 -14.57
CA HIS A 198 19.53 -6.26 -14.37
C HIS A 198 19.73 -5.81 -12.92
N LEU A 199 20.64 -6.47 -12.19
CA LEU A 199 21.12 -6.02 -10.89
C LEU A 199 22.46 -5.30 -11.08
N ARG A 200 22.49 -4.00 -10.80
CA ARG A 200 23.73 -3.22 -10.74
C ARG A 200 24.38 -3.35 -9.37
N TYR A 201 25.69 -3.59 -9.36
CA TYR A 201 26.42 -3.76 -8.10
C TYR A 201 27.86 -3.24 -8.17
N LYS A 202 28.44 -2.98 -6.99
CA LYS A 202 29.85 -2.68 -6.75
C LYS A 202 30.42 -3.60 -5.67
N GLU A 203 31.64 -4.07 -5.88
CA GLU A 203 32.36 -4.93 -4.93
C GLU A 203 33.12 -4.10 -3.87
N SER A 204 33.56 -2.90 -4.25
CA SER A 204 34.24 -1.92 -3.39
C SER A 204 33.98 -0.48 -3.88
N LYS A 205 34.29 0.53 -3.06
CA LYS A 205 34.12 1.95 -3.43
C LYS A 205 34.81 2.31 -4.75
N GLN A 206 36.02 1.80 -4.95
CA GLN A 206 36.88 2.05 -6.12
C GLN A 206 36.55 1.15 -7.32
N SER A 207 35.78 0.08 -7.14
CA SER A 207 35.39 -0.80 -8.24
C SER A 207 34.47 -0.11 -9.25
N ASN A 208 34.55 -0.53 -10.52
CA ASN A 208 33.59 -0.16 -11.55
C ASN A 208 32.22 -0.81 -11.28
N TRP A 209 31.16 -0.16 -11.74
CA TRP A 209 29.83 -0.75 -11.73
C TRP A 209 29.80 -2.01 -12.59
N LYS A 210 29.23 -3.08 -12.04
CA LYS A 210 28.99 -4.35 -12.73
C LYS A 210 27.48 -4.59 -12.82
N VAL A 211 27.09 -5.43 -13.77
CA VAL A 211 25.70 -5.86 -13.96
C VAL A 211 25.63 -7.38 -13.91
N GLU A 212 24.69 -7.90 -13.13
CA GLU A 212 24.29 -9.30 -13.15
C GLU A 212 22.87 -9.41 -13.67
N VAL A 213 22.63 -10.32 -14.62
CA VAL A 213 21.28 -10.54 -15.16
C VAL A 213 20.62 -11.69 -14.42
N ILE A 214 19.58 -11.36 -13.66
CA ILE A 214 18.71 -12.33 -12.98
C ILE A 214 17.63 -12.75 -13.97
N LYS A 215 17.38 -14.06 -14.09
CA LYS A 215 16.42 -14.62 -15.04
C LYS A 215 15.39 -15.52 -14.35
N LEU A 216 14.14 -15.43 -14.79
CA LEU A 216 13.06 -16.33 -14.37
C LEU A 216 12.25 -16.77 -15.60
N ASP A 217 12.10 -18.08 -15.78
CA ASP A 217 11.20 -18.64 -16.79
C ASP A 217 9.76 -18.67 -16.23
N ILE A 218 8.93 -17.72 -16.65
CA ILE A 218 7.56 -17.56 -16.16
C ILE A 218 6.68 -18.73 -16.64
N LYS A 219 6.95 -19.30 -17.83
CA LYS A 219 6.12 -20.37 -18.41
C LYS A 219 6.18 -21.67 -17.62
N LYS A 220 7.30 -21.95 -16.96
CA LYS A 220 7.41 -23.09 -16.03
C LYS A 220 6.45 -23.00 -14.85
N HIS A 221 5.89 -21.82 -14.63
CA HIS A 221 5.11 -21.48 -13.46
C HIS A 221 3.65 -21.11 -13.77
N SER A 222 3.32 -20.81 -15.04
CA SER A 222 1.97 -20.48 -15.52
C SER A 222 1.01 -21.68 -15.67
N ARG A 223 1.36 -22.89 -15.19
CA ARG A 223 0.45 -24.04 -15.18
C ARG A 223 -0.46 -24.05 -13.94
#